data_AF-A0A8S8XUW4-F1
#
_entry.id   AF-A0A8S8XUW4-F1
#
_cell.length_a   1.000
_cell.length_b   1.000
_cell.length_c   1.000
_cell.angle_alpha   90.00
_cell.angle_beta   90.00
_cell.angle_gamma   90.00
#
_symmetry.space_group_name_H-M   'P 1'
#
loop_
_entity.id
_entity.type
_entity.pdbx_description
1 polymer ?
#
loop_
_entity_poly.entity_id
_entity_poly.type
_entity_poly.pdbx_seq_one_letter_code
_entity_poly.pdbx_strand_id
1 'polypeptide(L)'
;MSSDNDKSRNFKTKSKAMRQWKEKYYDSENSEEQSKNDSGKMRNNSKENTEIKPTHSESNLQHIAMNKVFISAAFIGSILMVLGYSWGPEGCEDSTIFEGLGKILIFMSLFGAAVNIFTLFVSFSDKDFDSAVVLGWGLLHALCWFVAATIASEALLSDAWCNGNGPSYDIGAGF
;
A
#
# COMPACT_ATOMS: atom_id res chain seq x y z
N MET A 1 -36.25 51.26 -24.24
CA MET A 1 -35.55 50.42 -25.23
C MET A 1 -34.06 50.71 -25.12
N SER A 2 -33.14 49.78 -24.91
CA SER A 2 -33.13 48.35 -25.23
C SER A 2 -32.68 47.53 -24.02
N SER A 3 -33.37 46.42 -23.78
CA SER A 3 -32.97 45.35 -22.86
C SER A 3 -32.27 44.29 -23.71
N ASP A 4 -30.95 44.25 -23.66
CA ASP A 4 -30.17 43.18 -24.27
C ASP A 4 -29.96 42.08 -23.23
N ASN A 5 -31.00 41.25 -23.07
CA ASN A 5 -30.92 39.93 -22.45
C ASN A 5 -30.07 39.01 -23.34
N ASP A 6 -28.76 38.95 -23.10
CA ASP A 6 -27.89 37.98 -23.77
C ASP A 6 -28.06 36.59 -23.13
N LYS A 7 -28.95 35.81 -23.75
CA LYS A 7 -29.25 34.41 -23.46
C LYS A 7 -28.00 33.53 -23.51
N SER A 8 -27.79 32.77 -22.43
CA SER A 8 -27.12 31.46 -22.37
C SER A 8 -26.32 31.04 -23.60
N ARG A 9 -25.08 31.53 -23.71
CA ARG A 9 -24.13 31.00 -24.70
C ARG A 9 -23.68 29.61 -24.25
N ASN A 10 -24.34 28.57 -24.77
CA ASN A 10 -23.96 27.19 -24.50
C ASN A 10 -22.75 26.80 -25.37
N PHE A 11 -21.54 27.11 -24.88
CA PHE A 11 -20.31 26.73 -25.58
C PHE A 11 -19.95 25.26 -25.28
N LYS A 12 -19.59 24.51 -26.33
CA LYS A 12 -19.23 23.09 -26.28
C LYS A 12 -17.72 22.93 -26.11
N THR A 13 -17.28 22.50 -24.93
CA THR A 13 -15.86 22.34 -24.62
C THR A 13 -15.33 20.99 -25.12
N LYS A 14 -14.22 20.98 -25.88
CA LYS A 14 -13.62 19.73 -26.40
C LYS A 14 -12.63 19.07 -25.43
N SER A 15 -12.05 19.81 -24.48
CA SER A 15 -11.07 19.27 -23.53
C SER A 15 -11.70 18.87 -22.20
N LYS A 16 -11.17 17.81 -21.57
CA LYS A 16 -11.65 17.28 -20.29
C LYS A 16 -11.52 18.31 -19.15
N ALA A 17 -10.45 19.09 -19.13
CA ALA A 17 -10.20 20.13 -18.13
C ALA A 17 -11.20 21.29 -18.24
N MET A 18 -11.53 21.74 -19.46
CA MET A 18 -12.52 22.79 -19.68
C MET A 18 -13.94 22.35 -19.28
N ARG A 19 -14.26 21.06 -19.45
CA ARG A 19 -15.56 20.53 -19.03
C ARG A 19 -15.72 20.54 -17.51
N GLN A 20 -14.68 20.11 -16.78
CA GLN A 20 -14.69 20.12 -15.31
C GLN A 20 -14.76 21.54 -14.74
N TRP A 21 -14.06 22.49 -15.37
CA TRP A 21 -14.12 23.88 -14.95
C TRP A 21 -15.52 24.48 -15.20
N LYS A 22 -16.13 24.20 -16.36
CA LYS A 22 -17.49 24.67 -16.69
C LYS A 22 -18.53 24.15 -15.69
N GLU A 23 -18.49 22.86 -15.39
CA GLU A 23 -19.39 22.24 -14.41
C GLU A 23 -19.24 22.87 -13.01
N LYS A 24 -18.00 23.22 -12.62
CA LYS A 24 -17.71 23.71 -11.27
C LYS A 24 -18.04 25.18 -11.03
N TYR A 25 -17.94 26.02 -12.07
CA TYR A 25 -18.05 27.47 -11.89
C TYR A 25 -19.15 28.11 -12.75
N TYR A 26 -19.37 27.63 -13.97
CA TYR A 26 -20.30 28.27 -14.92
C TYR A 26 -21.73 27.75 -14.79
N ASP A 27 -21.89 26.44 -14.61
CA ASP A 27 -23.21 25.82 -14.46
C ASP A 27 -23.73 25.96 -13.02
N SER A 28 -22.83 26.06 -12.02
CA SER A 28 -23.20 26.36 -10.63
C SER A 28 -23.77 27.78 -10.46
N GLU A 29 -23.14 28.79 -11.04
CA GLU A 29 -23.61 30.20 -10.96
C GLU A 29 -24.98 30.38 -11.62
N ASN A 30 -25.22 29.77 -12.79
CA ASN A 30 -26.52 29.82 -13.45
C ASN A 30 -27.63 29.09 -12.66
N SER A 31 -27.28 28.01 -11.94
CA SER A 31 -28.25 27.29 -11.10
C SER A 31 -28.63 28.05 -9.83
N GLU A 32 -27.72 28.84 -9.27
CA GLU A 32 -28.01 29.72 -8.12
C GLU A 32 -28.87 30.93 -8.50
N GLU A 33 -28.69 31.51 -9.69
CA GLU A 33 -29.58 32.57 -10.19
C GLU A 33 -31.00 32.07 -10.48
N GLN A 34 -31.15 30.82 -10.92
CA GLN A 34 -32.46 30.23 -11.16
C GLN A 34 -33.17 29.78 -9.85
N SER A 35 -32.40 29.46 -8.80
CA SER A 35 -32.89 29.06 -7.48
C SER A 35 -33.52 30.19 -6.66
N LYS A 36 -33.25 31.46 -6.96
CA LYS A 36 -33.84 32.60 -6.21
C LYS A 36 -35.28 32.95 -6.63
N ASN A 37 -35.79 32.38 -7.73
CA ASN A 37 -37.10 32.73 -8.29
C ASN A 37 -38.22 31.71 -8.02
N ASP A 38 -37.96 30.62 -7.29
CA ASP A 38 -38.99 29.61 -7.00
C ASP A 38 -39.04 29.25 -5.51
N SER A 39 -39.33 30.25 -4.68
CA SER A 39 -39.63 30.05 -3.26
C SER A 39 -41.03 29.44 -3.12
N GLY A 40 -41.13 28.11 -3.14
CA GLY A 40 -42.43 27.48 -2.86
C GLY A 40 -42.57 25.98 -3.07
N LYS A 41 -41.77 25.13 -2.41
CA LYS A 41 -42.24 23.78 -2.03
C LYS A 41 -41.33 23.05 -1.04
N MET A 42 -41.88 22.70 0.13
CA MET A 42 -41.40 21.57 0.93
C MET A 42 -41.37 20.29 0.08
N ARG A 43 -40.25 19.53 0.08
CA ARG A 43 -40.26 18.08 0.33
C ARG A 43 -38.85 17.46 0.43
N ASN A 44 -38.62 16.86 1.59
CA ASN A 44 -37.98 15.58 1.90
C ASN A 44 -36.95 14.94 0.94
N ASN A 45 -35.90 14.44 1.60
CA ASN A 45 -35.10 13.27 1.23
C ASN A 45 -34.26 13.36 -0.05
N SER A 46 -33.03 13.83 0.11
CA SER A 46 -31.90 13.14 -0.51
C SER A 46 -30.86 12.91 0.57
N LYS A 47 -30.92 11.73 1.21
CA LYS A 47 -29.68 11.09 1.64
C LYS A 47 -28.94 10.82 0.33
N GLU A 48 -28.12 11.77 -0.08
CA GLU A 48 -27.08 11.55 -1.05
C GLU A 48 -26.22 10.44 -0.47
N ASN A 49 -26.51 9.20 -0.87
CA ASN A 49 -25.53 8.15 -0.85
C ASN A 49 -24.41 8.65 -1.76
N THR A 50 -23.51 9.43 -1.17
CA THR A 50 -22.14 9.58 -1.66
C THR A 50 -21.57 8.18 -1.57
N GLU A 51 -21.85 7.40 -2.60
CA GLU A 51 -21.10 6.20 -2.92
C GLU A 51 -19.69 6.70 -3.16
N ILE A 52 -18.89 6.71 -2.09
CA ILE A 52 -17.48 7.03 -2.13
C ILE A 52 -16.89 5.98 -3.05
N LYS A 53 -16.74 6.35 -4.34
CA LYS A 53 -16.12 5.48 -5.32
C LYS A 53 -14.78 5.08 -4.74
N PRO A 54 -14.51 3.78 -4.53
CA PRO A 54 -13.30 3.36 -3.86
C PRO A 54 -12.11 3.89 -4.66
N THR A 55 -11.21 4.62 -3.98
CA THR A 55 -10.03 5.26 -4.58
C THR A 55 -9.14 4.26 -5.31
N HIS A 56 -9.25 2.98 -4.94
CA HIS A 56 -8.52 1.86 -5.52
C HIS A 56 -9.47 0.69 -5.79
N SER A 57 -9.15 -0.12 -6.81
CA SER A 57 -9.81 -1.40 -7.05
C SER A 57 -9.68 -2.34 -5.85
N GLU A 58 -10.58 -3.31 -5.75
CA GLU A 58 -10.55 -4.33 -4.69
C GLU A 58 -9.21 -5.08 -4.65
N SER A 59 -8.67 -5.44 -5.83
CA SER A 59 -7.38 -6.13 -5.97
C SER A 59 -6.21 -5.30 -5.42
N ASN A 60 -6.22 -3.98 -5.65
CA ASN A 60 -5.23 -3.08 -5.07
C ASN A 60 -5.39 -2.99 -3.55
N LEU A 61 -6.61 -2.94 -3.02
CA LEU A 61 -6.86 -2.91 -1.57
C LEU A 61 -6.35 -4.19 -0.89
N GLN A 62 -6.56 -5.35 -1.51
CA GLN A 62 -6.03 -6.63 -1.02
C GLN A 62 -4.49 -6.64 -1.02
N HIS A 63 -3.86 -6.18 -2.11
CA HIS A 63 -2.40 -6.06 -2.19
C HIS A 63 -1.83 -5.10 -1.13
N ILE A 64 -2.51 -3.97 -0.88
CA ILE A 64 -2.13 -3.02 0.18
C ILE A 64 -2.24 -3.67 1.56
N ALA A 65 -3.35 -4.37 1.84
CA ALA A 65 -3.55 -5.05 3.11
C ALA A 65 -2.48 -6.13 3.35
N MET A 66 -2.19 -6.94 2.33
CA MET A 66 -1.13 -7.94 2.36
C MET A 66 0.23 -7.30 2.66
N ASN A 67 0.59 -6.21 1.98
CA ASN A 67 1.84 -5.50 2.23
C ASN A 67 1.95 -4.97 3.66
N LYS A 68 0.86 -4.45 4.23
CA LYS A 68 0.85 -4.01 5.62
C LYS A 68 1.14 -5.16 6.58
N VAL A 69 0.60 -6.35 6.32
CA VAL A 69 0.86 -7.56 7.13
C VAL A 69 2.32 -7.98 7.02
N PHE A 70 2.91 -7.98 5.83
CA PHE A 70 4.33 -8.34 5.70
C PHE A 70 5.25 -7.31 6.34
N ILE A 71 4.97 -6.01 6.19
CA ILE A 71 5.72 -4.95 6.86
C ILE A 71 5.65 -5.11 8.38
N SER A 72 4.46 -5.35 8.94
CA SER A 72 4.34 -5.54 10.39
C SER A 72 5.05 -6.81 10.85
N ALA A 73 4.97 -7.90 10.08
CA ALA A 73 5.73 -9.12 10.35
C ALA A 73 7.24 -8.88 10.35
N ALA A 74 7.78 -8.08 9.42
CA ALA A 74 9.20 -7.73 9.40
C ALA A 74 9.64 -7.01 10.68
N PHE A 75 8.89 -5.97 11.10
CA PHE A 75 9.23 -5.20 12.29
C PHE A 75 9.06 -6.02 13.58
N ILE A 76 7.96 -6.76 13.71
CA ILE A 76 7.74 -7.65 14.87
C ILE A 76 8.83 -8.71 14.90
N GLY A 77 9.13 -9.33 13.76
CA GLY A 77 10.20 -10.32 13.64
C GLY A 77 11.56 -9.77 14.04
N SER A 78 11.90 -8.56 13.59
CA SER A 78 13.13 -7.85 13.96
C SER A 78 13.24 -7.60 15.47
N ILE A 79 12.17 -7.10 16.09
CA ILE A 79 12.14 -6.88 17.55
C ILE A 79 12.30 -8.20 18.31
N LEU A 80 11.54 -9.24 17.94
CA LEU A 80 11.64 -10.55 18.58
C LEU A 80 13.03 -11.16 18.43
N MET A 81 13.66 -10.94 17.29
CA MET A 81 15.01 -11.43 17.01
C MET A 81 16.06 -10.72 17.86
N VAL A 82 15.97 -9.39 18.01
CA VAL A 82 16.85 -8.61 18.89
C VAL A 82 16.64 -8.99 20.36
N LEU A 83 15.39 -9.20 20.79
CA LEU A 83 15.08 -9.66 22.15
C LEU A 83 15.61 -11.07 22.40
N GLY A 84 15.40 -11.97 21.44
CA GLY A 84 15.89 -13.35 21.50
C GLY A 84 17.42 -13.42 21.57
N TYR A 85 18.11 -12.55 20.82
CA TYR A 85 19.56 -12.39 20.88
C TYR A 85 20.03 -11.80 22.21
N SER A 86 19.34 -10.78 22.74
CA SER A 86 19.73 -10.10 23.97
C SER A 86 19.47 -10.92 25.25
N TRP A 87 18.49 -11.82 25.22
CA TRP A 87 18.12 -12.68 26.35
C TRP A 87 18.53 -14.14 26.15
N GLY A 88 19.10 -14.47 24.99
CA GLY A 88 19.59 -15.80 24.69
C GLY A 88 20.83 -16.15 25.51
N PRO A 89 21.08 -17.44 25.73
CA PRO A 89 22.34 -17.89 26.32
C PRO A 89 23.53 -17.38 25.48
N GLU A 90 24.61 -16.96 26.15
CA GLU A 90 25.83 -16.54 25.47
C GLU A 90 26.46 -17.76 24.77
N GLY A 91 26.35 -17.83 23.44
CA GLY A 91 26.94 -18.92 22.66
C GLY A 91 26.08 -19.33 21.46
N CYS A 92 26.47 -20.44 20.84
CA CYS A 92 25.77 -21.02 19.69
C CYS A 92 24.77 -22.13 20.08
N GLU A 93 24.41 -22.18 21.35
CA GLU A 93 23.48 -23.16 21.88
C GLU A 93 22.04 -22.70 21.67
N ASP A 94 21.12 -23.67 21.59
CA ASP A 94 19.71 -23.58 21.19
C ASP A 94 19.12 -22.16 21.15
N SER A 95 18.85 -21.68 19.93
CA SER A 95 18.19 -20.40 19.70
C SER A 95 16.88 -20.30 20.48
N THR A 96 16.66 -19.15 21.12
CA THR A 96 15.47 -18.95 21.95
C THR A 96 14.20 -19.00 21.11
N ILE A 97 13.05 -19.28 21.75
CA ILE A 97 11.74 -19.26 21.07
C ILE A 97 11.50 -17.88 20.39
N PHE A 98 11.94 -16.79 21.02
CA PHE A 98 11.83 -15.44 20.47
C PHE A 98 12.67 -15.25 19.22
N GLU A 99 13.90 -15.75 19.23
CA GLU A 99 14.79 -15.69 18.09
C GLU A 99 14.26 -16.54 16.92
N GLY A 100 13.80 -17.76 17.19
CA GLY A 100 13.20 -18.64 16.18
C GLY A 100 11.94 -18.04 15.54
N LEU A 101 11.02 -17.51 16.36
CA LEU A 101 9.82 -16.80 15.87
C LEU A 101 10.20 -15.53 15.09
N GLY A 102 11.19 -14.79 15.57
CA GLY A 102 11.71 -13.59 14.91
C GLY A 102 12.22 -13.89 13.50
N LYS A 103 13.06 -14.93 13.36
CA LYS A 103 13.55 -15.42 12.06
C LYS A 103 12.42 -15.81 11.14
N ILE A 104 11.47 -16.63 11.60
CA ILE A 104 10.33 -17.08 10.77
C ILE A 104 9.56 -15.88 10.23
N LEU A 105 9.27 -14.86 11.06
CA LEU A 105 8.55 -13.67 10.63
C LEU A 105 9.32 -12.82 9.62
N ILE A 106 10.63 -12.63 9.81
CA ILE A 106 11.49 -11.91 8.86
C ILE A 106 11.53 -12.64 7.51
N PHE A 107 11.69 -13.96 7.50
CA PHE A 107 11.73 -14.74 6.26
C PHE A 107 10.37 -14.86 5.58
N MET A 108 9.27 -14.93 6.35
CA MET A 108 7.91 -14.85 5.80
C MET A 108 7.65 -13.51 5.11
N SER A 109 8.14 -12.40 5.71
CA SER A 109 8.08 -11.09 5.06
C SER A 109 8.96 -11.02 3.82
N LEU A 110 10.16 -11.62 3.84
CA LEU A 110 11.01 -11.72 2.64
C LEU A 110 10.31 -12.47 1.50
N PHE A 111 9.61 -13.58 1.82
CA PHE A 111 8.77 -14.28 0.84
C PHE A 111 7.67 -13.37 0.28
N GLY A 112 7.09 -12.51 1.11
CA GLY A 112 6.17 -11.45 0.67
C GLY A 112 6.77 -10.50 -0.37
N ALA A 113 8.08 -10.25 -0.35
CA ALA A 113 8.73 -9.45 -1.41
C ALA A 113 8.73 -10.19 -2.76
N ALA A 114 8.93 -11.51 -2.77
CA ALA A 114 8.79 -12.32 -3.98
C ALA A 114 7.35 -12.30 -4.51
N VAL A 115 6.36 -12.37 -3.62
CA VAL A 115 4.94 -12.22 -3.97
C VAL A 115 4.67 -10.84 -4.59
N ASN A 116 5.21 -9.77 -4.03
CA ASN A 116 5.07 -8.42 -4.60
C ASN A 116 5.64 -8.32 -6.02
N ILE A 117 6.79 -8.94 -6.28
CA ILE A 117 7.38 -9.00 -7.63
C ILE A 117 6.43 -9.74 -8.58
N PHE A 118 5.88 -10.87 -8.15
CA PHE A 118 4.91 -11.62 -8.95
C PHE A 118 3.63 -10.80 -9.23
N THR A 119 3.07 -10.14 -8.22
CA THR A 119 1.89 -9.28 -8.39
C THR A 119 2.17 -8.09 -9.30
N LEU A 120 3.37 -7.52 -9.26
CA LEU A 120 3.79 -6.48 -10.20
C LEU A 120 3.77 -6.97 -11.65
N PHE A 121 4.30 -8.17 -11.92
CA PHE A 121 4.24 -8.77 -13.25
C PHE A 121 2.81 -8.99 -13.73
N VAL A 122 1.93 -9.49 -12.87
CA VAL A 122 0.50 -9.67 -13.19
C VAL A 122 -0.17 -8.31 -13.46
N SER A 123 0.18 -7.28 -12.70
CA SER A 123 -0.39 -5.95 -12.83
C SER A 123 -0.11 -5.28 -14.18
N PHE A 124 0.93 -5.66 -14.92
CA PHE A 124 1.16 -5.11 -16.25
C PHE A 124 0.19 -5.64 -17.31
N SER A 125 -0.39 -6.82 -17.09
CA SER A 125 -1.31 -7.48 -18.02
C SER A 125 -2.78 -7.25 -17.66
N ASP A 126 -3.07 -6.95 -16.39
CA ASP A 126 -4.41 -6.84 -15.85
C ASP A 126 -4.83 -5.37 -15.63
N LYS A 127 -6.04 -5.03 -16.05
CA LYS A 127 -6.61 -3.68 -15.92
C LYS A 127 -7.20 -3.42 -14.53
N ASP A 128 -7.39 -4.48 -13.74
CA ASP A 128 -7.92 -4.38 -12.39
C ASP A 128 -6.87 -3.90 -11.38
N PHE A 129 -5.59 -3.96 -11.74
CA PHE A 129 -4.50 -3.46 -10.90
C PHE A 129 -4.01 -2.09 -11.37
N ASP A 130 -3.71 -1.21 -10.41
CA ASP A 130 -2.97 0.01 -10.68
C ASP A 130 -1.49 -0.28 -10.44
N SER A 131 -0.73 -0.42 -11.52
CA SER A 131 0.69 -0.81 -11.43
C SER A 131 1.52 0.19 -10.63
N ALA A 132 1.15 1.47 -10.61
CA ALA A 132 1.87 2.47 -9.83
C ALA A 132 1.67 2.24 -8.32
N VAL A 133 0.46 1.85 -7.93
CA VAL A 133 0.13 1.50 -6.54
C VAL A 133 0.82 0.20 -6.13
N VAL A 134 0.77 -0.83 -6.97
CA VAL A 134 1.45 -2.12 -6.71
C VAL A 134 2.95 -1.92 -6.57
N LEU A 135 3.58 -1.20 -7.49
CA LEU A 135 5.01 -0.88 -7.42
C LEU A 135 5.35 -0.04 -6.18
N GLY A 136 4.57 0.99 -5.88
CA GLY A 136 4.80 1.87 -4.73
C GLY A 136 4.77 1.13 -3.40
N TRP A 137 3.75 0.28 -3.19
CA TRP A 137 3.66 -0.54 -1.99
C TRP A 137 4.70 -1.67 -1.95
N GLY A 138 5.04 -2.25 -3.10
CA GLY A 138 6.11 -3.24 -3.20
C GLY A 138 7.47 -2.68 -2.81
N LEU A 139 7.83 -1.49 -3.31
CA LEU A 139 9.06 -0.80 -2.95
C LEU A 139 9.07 -0.37 -1.48
N LEU A 140 7.94 0.13 -0.96
CA LEU A 140 7.81 0.47 0.46
C LEU A 140 8.05 -0.75 1.34
N HIS A 141 7.45 -1.89 1.01
CA HIS A 141 7.66 -3.13 1.75
C HIS A 141 9.14 -3.57 1.70
N ALA A 142 9.76 -3.58 0.51
CA ALA A 142 11.17 -3.94 0.38
C ALA A 142 12.09 -3.02 1.21
N LEU A 143 11.82 -1.72 1.23
CA LEU A 143 12.56 -0.75 2.04
C LEU A 143 12.37 -1.00 3.54
N CYS A 144 11.12 -1.18 3.99
CA CYS A 144 10.83 -1.48 5.39
C CYS A 144 11.46 -2.80 5.84
N TRP A 145 11.40 -3.84 5.00
CA TRP A 145 12.04 -5.11 5.26
C TRP A 145 13.56 -4.95 5.37
N PHE A 146 14.19 -4.20 4.45
CA PHE A 146 15.63 -3.93 4.51
C PHE A 146 16.01 -3.23 5.81
N VAL A 147 15.26 -2.20 6.23
CA VAL A 147 15.49 -1.54 7.53
C VAL A 147 15.33 -2.52 8.69
N ALA A 148 14.26 -3.32 8.72
CA ALA A 148 14.04 -4.32 9.76
C ALA A 148 15.17 -5.37 9.83
N ALA A 149 15.66 -5.82 8.67
CA ALA A 149 16.79 -6.73 8.56
C ALA A 149 18.10 -6.08 9.03
N THR A 150 18.33 -4.78 8.75
CA THR A 150 19.51 -4.07 9.26
C THR A 150 19.49 -3.95 10.78
N ILE A 151 18.32 -3.72 11.39
CA ILE A 151 18.17 -3.67 12.85
C ILE A 151 18.48 -5.04 13.48
N ALA A 152 18.02 -6.12 12.86
CA ALA A 152 18.26 -7.49 13.32
C ALA A 152 19.57 -8.09 12.78
N SER A 153 20.43 -7.30 12.14
CA SER A 153 21.58 -7.82 11.37
C SER A 153 22.61 -8.52 12.26
N GLU A 154 22.89 -8.00 13.45
CA GLU A 154 23.82 -8.65 14.39
C GLU A 154 23.31 -10.03 14.80
N ALA A 155 22.01 -10.14 15.13
CA ALA A 155 21.37 -11.41 15.46
C ALA A 155 21.30 -12.37 14.25
N LEU A 156 21.09 -11.85 13.04
CA LEU A 156 21.03 -12.66 11.81
C LEU A 156 22.41 -13.20 11.44
N LEU A 157 23.44 -12.36 11.57
CA LEU A 157 24.82 -12.71 11.28
C LEU A 157 25.38 -13.63 12.35
N SER A 158 25.07 -13.40 13.63
CA SER A 158 25.50 -14.29 14.71
C SER A 158 24.95 -15.69 14.51
N ASP A 159 23.70 -15.82 14.08
CA ASP A 159 23.08 -17.12 13.76
C ASP A 159 23.65 -17.76 12.49
N ALA A 160 23.84 -16.99 11.42
CA ALA A 160 24.36 -17.51 10.15
C ALA A 160 25.85 -17.89 10.20
N TRP A 161 26.63 -17.32 11.12
CA TRP A 161 28.05 -17.64 11.35
C TRP A 161 28.33 -18.35 12.66
N CYS A 162 27.27 -18.79 13.31
CA CYS A 162 27.32 -19.57 14.52
C CYS A 162 28.08 -20.88 14.23
N ASN A 163 29.06 -21.23 15.06
CA ASN A 163 29.95 -22.40 14.97
C ASN A 163 31.21 -22.31 14.08
N GLY A 164 31.59 -21.12 13.57
CA GLY A 164 32.87 -20.93 12.84
C GLY A 164 32.96 -21.63 11.48
N ASN A 165 32.00 -22.49 11.17
CA ASN A 165 31.72 -23.04 9.87
C ASN A 165 30.55 -22.24 9.32
N GLY A 166 30.81 -21.33 8.36
CA GLY A 166 29.76 -20.81 7.47
C GLY A 166 28.99 -21.98 6.82
N PRO A 167 27.94 -21.70 6.02
CA PRO A 167 26.96 -22.70 5.57
C PRO A 167 27.65 -24.03 5.27
N SER A 168 27.41 -25.02 6.13
CA SER A 168 28.07 -26.31 6.06
C SER A 168 27.62 -26.99 4.78
N TYR A 169 28.35 -26.76 3.70
CA TYR A 169 28.34 -27.62 2.53
C TYR A 169 29.02 -28.92 2.95
N ASP A 170 28.29 -29.76 3.67
CA ASP A 170 28.62 -31.16 3.86
C ASP A 170 28.34 -31.88 2.54
N ILE A 171 29.10 -31.49 1.51
CA ILE A 171 29.15 -32.18 0.23
C ILE A 171 30.15 -33.31 0.44
N GLY A 172 29.65 -34.40 1.04
CA GLY A 172 30.27 -35.73 1.11
C GLY A 172 31.80 -35.78 1.08
N ALA A 173 32.41 -35.80 2.25
CA ALA A 173 33.72 -36.43 2.42
C ALA A 173 33.56 -37.65 3.33
N GLY A 174 32.89 -38.68 2.80
CA GLY A 174 33.15 -40.03 3.25
C GLY A 174 34.51 -40.46 2.70
N PHE A 175 35.57 -40.30 3.49
CA PHE A 175 36.80 -41.08 3.45
C PHE A 175 37.42 -41.10 4.86
#